data_AF-A0A166WP11-F1
#
_entry.id   AF-A0A166WP11-F1
#
_cell.length_a   1.000
_cell.length_b   1.000
_cell.length_c   1.000
_cell.angle_alpha   90.00
_cell.angle_beta   90.00
_cell.angle_gamma   90.00
#
_symmetry.space_group_name_H-M   'P 1'
#
loop_
_entity.id
_entity.type
_entity.pdbx_description
1 polymer ?
#
loop_
_entity_poly.entity_id
_entity_poly.type
_entity_poly.pdbx_seq_one_letter_code
_entity_poly.pdbx_strand_id
1 'polypeptide(L)'
;MEDPRDRVLRLEAEIVRLIEEWRQASRLCDSEQSECYISRIPTETLTSIFVACVQANEDVQIPAMTSPPMVFLSVCKRWRQIAMRTPALWSTLDASIESIDDVFEMTRWLKLADQHPLSISLDTGLDQDLADLAMDVLLEHQSSWSKIHIHWGPERYSPTTR
;
A
#
# COMPACT_ATOMS: atom_id res chain seq x y z
N MET A 1 33.94 24.08 -34.26
CA MET A 1 32.52 23.78 -34.00
C MET A 1 32.49 22.39 -33.44
N GLU A 2 32.02 22.24 -32.22
CA GLU A 2 32.13 20.97 -31.50
C GLU A 2 31.13 19.95 -32.05
N ASP A 3 31.59 18.70 -32.26
CA ASP A 3 30.73 17.63 -32.75
C ASP A 3 29.59 17.40 -31.73
N PRO A 4 28.31 17.44 -32.18
CA PRO A 4 27.17 17.10 -31.34
C PRO A 4 27.34 15.77 -30.58
N ARG A 5 28.06 14.79 -31.14
CA ARG A 5 28.34 13.50 -30.50
C ARG A 5 29.27 13.63 -29.29
N ASP A 6 30.31 14.44 -29.41
CA ASP A 6 31.26 14.70 -28.33
C ASP A 6 30.58 15.44 -27.16
N ARG A 7 29.62 16.31 -27.47
CA ARG A 7 28.80 16.99 -26.46
C ARG A 7 27.91 16.03 -25.68
N VAL A 8 27.26 15.09 -26.37
CA VAL A 8 26.42 14.07 -25.74
C VAL A 8 27.28 13.19 -24.82
N LEU A 9 28.40 12.67 -25.31
CA LEU A 9 29.29 11.81 -24.51
C LEU A 9 29.81 12.49 -23.25
N ARG A 10 30.15 13.78 -23.31
CA ARG A 10 30.56 14.53 -22.12
C ARG A 10 29.43 14.73 -21.12
N LEU A 11 28.23 15.05 -21.60
CA LEU A 11 27.07 15.20 -20.72
C LEU A 11 26.69 13.87 -20.07
N GLU A 12 26.80 12.75 -20.80
CA GLU A 12 26.58 11.41 -20.24
C GLU A 12 27.63 11.08 -19.16
N ALA A 13 28.91 11.36 -19.41
CA ALA A 13 29.96 11.17 -18.41
C ALA A 13 29.74 12.07 -17.18
N GLU A 14 29.29 13.31 -17.37
CA GLU A 14 28.98 14.23 -16.29
C GLU A 14 27.78 13.76 -15.46
N ILE A 15 26.72 13.26 -16.10
CA ILE A 15 25.56 12.68 -15.42
C ILE A 15 26.00 11.50 -14.54
N VAL A 16 26.82 10.59 -15.08
CA VAL A 16 27.33 9.44 -14.31
C VAL A 16 28.13 9.91 -13.11
N ARG A 17 29.05 10.88 -13.29
CA ARG A 17 29.86 11.43 -12.20
C ARG A 17 28.99 12.06 -11.11
N LEU A 18 28.02 12.88 -11.50
CA LEU A 18 27.11 13.55 -10.57
C LEU A 18 26.26 12.54 -9.81
N ILE A 19 25.79 11.46 -10.47
CA ILE A 19 25.05 10.37 -9.79
C ILE A 19 25.92 9.68 -8.74
N GLU A 20 27.18 9.41 -9.05
CA GLU A 20 28.11 8.78 -8.11
C GLU A 20 28.45 9.68 -6.93
N GLU A 21 28.70 10.95 -7.18
CA GLU A 21 28.96 11.97 -6.15
C GLU A 21 27.76 12.11 -5.22
N TRP A 22 26.54 12.19 -5.78
CA TRP A 22 25.31 12.27 -4.98
C TRP A 22 25.10 11.01 -4.14
N ARG A 23 25.40 9.82 -4.69
CA ARG A 23 25.33 8.55 -3.94
C ARG A 23 26.31 8.51 -2.77
N GLN A 24 27.52 9.04 -2.96
CA GLN A 24 28.54 9.12 -1.89
C GLN A 24 28.13 10.12 -0.82
N ALA A 25 27.71 11.32 -1.21
CA ALA A 25 27.22 12.35 -0.29
C ALA A 25 26.01 11.85 0.52
N SER A 26 25.07 11.16 -0.13
CA SER A 26 23.92 10.54 0.54
C SER A 26 24.33 9.47 1.56
N ARG A 27 25.36 8.66 1.27
CA ARG A 27 25.88 7.65 2.22
C ARG A 27 26.53 8.27 3.45
N LEU A 28 27.26 9.38 3.28
CA LEU A 28 27.88 10.09 4.39
C LEU A 28 26.82 10.71 5.31
N CYS A 29 25.79 11.35 4.74
CA CYS A 29 24.64 11.85 5.50
C CYS A 29 23.84 10.73 6.21
N ASP A 30 23.70 9.56 5.59
CA ASP A 30 23.05 8.40 6.22
C ASP A 30 23.88 7.85 7.42
N SER A 31 25.20 8.03 7.42
CA SER A 31 26.08 7.55 8.50
C SER A 31 26.11 8.46 9.73
N GLU A 32 25.71 9.73 9.61
CA GLU A 32 25.61 10.70 10.71
C GLU A 32 24.18 10.89 11.22
N GLN A 33 23.18 10.33 10.53
CA GLN A 33 21.82 10.24 11.08
C GLN A 33 21.84 9.31 12.29
N SER A 34 21.70 9.91 13.48
CA SER A 34 21.44 9.19 14.72
C SER A 34 20.42 8.09 14.45
N GLU A 35 20.83 6.82 14.60
CA GLU A 35 19.96 5.66 14.39
C GLU A 35 18.63 5.93 15.12
N CYS A 36 17.56 6.19 14.36
CA CYS A 36 16.28 6.48 14.97
C CYS A 36 15.89 5.29 15.85
N TYR A 37 15.44 5.50 17.08
CA TYR A 37 15.20 4.38 18.02
C TYR A 37 14.30 3.27 17.45
N ILE A 38 13.44 3.64 16.51
CA ILE A 38 12.55 2.72 15.80
C ILE A 38 13.29 1.73 14.87
N SER A 39 14.51 2.06 14.41
CA SER A 39 15.37 1.16 13.63
C SER A 39 15.92 0.00 14.46
N ARG A 40 16.01 0.16 15.79
CA ARG A 40 16.54 -0.85 16.72
C ARG A 40 15.49 -1.83 17.23
N ILE A 41 14.20 -1.52 17.04
CA ILE A 41 13.11 -2.43 17.40
C ILE A 41 13.20 -3.68 16.52
N PRO A 42 13.13 -4.91 17.05
CA PRO A 42 13.09 -6.13 16.26
C PRO A 42 11.90 -6.15 15.28
N THR A 43 12.06 -6.86 14.17
CA THR A 43 11.01 -6.93 13.14
C THR A 43 9.72 -7.56 13.68
N GLU A 44 9.83 -8.56 14.55
CA GLU A 44 8.68 -9.22 15.18
C GLU A 44 7.88 -8.24 16.03
N THR A 45 8.57 -7.45 16.87
CA THR A 45 7.93 -6.45 17.72
C THR A 45 7.25 -5.37 16.90
N LEU A 46 7.92 -4.86 15.86
CA LEU A 46 7.34 -3.86 14.98
C LEU A 46 6.13 -4.39 14.21
N THR A 47 6.18 -5.66 13.77
CA THR A 47 5.05 -6.34 13.12
C THR A 47 3.86 -6.47 14.07
N SER A 48 4.09 -6.87 15.32
CA SER A 48 3.04 -6.94 16.34
C SER A 48 2.39 -5.58 16.62
N ILE A 49 3.19 -4.51 16.63
CA ILE A 49 2.67 -3.14 16.75
C ILE A 49 1.77 -2.81 15.54
N PHE A 50 2.20 -3.12 14.32
CA PHE A 50 1.41 -2.85 13.12
C PHE A 50 0.07 -3.59 13.14
N VAL A 51 0.07 -4.87 13.52
CA VAL A 51 -1.16 -5.67 13.64
C VAL A 51 -2.09 -5.07 14.69
N ALA A 52 -1.55 -4.70 15.86
CA ALA A 52 -2.33 -4.05 16.92
C ALA A 52 -2.93 -2.71 16.46
N CYS A 53 -2.18 -1.93 15.67
CA CYS A 53 -2.70 -0.68 15.10
C CYS A 53 -3.84 -0.93 14.11
N VAL A 54 -3.77 -1.95 13.26
CA VAL A 54 -4.88 -2.30 12.35
C VAL A 54 -6.12 -2.70 13.16
N GLN A 55 -5.96 -3.56 14.17
CA GLN A 55 -7.06 -4.02 15.03
C GLN A 55 -7.68 -2.92 15.88
N ALA A 56 -6.93 -1.87 16.23
CA ALA A 56 -7.47 -0.73 16.98
C ALA A 56 -8.28 0.24 16.11
N ASN A 57 -8.24 0.11 14.78
CA ASN A 57 -8.85 1.01 13.82
C ASN A 57 -9.92 0.31 12.96
N GLU A 58 -10.80 -0.47 13.60
CA GLU A 58 -11.86 -1.23 12.90
C GLU A 58 -12.87 -0.33 12.17
N ASP A 59 -13.02 0.93 12.60
CA ASP A 59 -13.98 1.90 12.04
C ASP A 59 -13.45 2.67 10.82
N VAL A 60 -12.18 2.51 10.45
CA VAL A 60 -11.59 3.22 9.30
C VAL A 60 -11.97 2.48 8.02
N GLN A 61 -12.47 3.19 7.01
CA GLN A 61 -12.65 2.62 5.68
C GLN A 61 -11.30 2.21 5.08
N ILE A 62 -11.24 1.05 4.43
CA ILE A 62 -10.00 0.46 3.93
C ILE A 62 -10.20 0.00 2.48
N PRO A 63 -9.50 0.59 1.48
CA PRO A 63 -8.29 1.38 1.63
C PRO A 63 -8.60 2.88 1.83
N ALA A 64 -8.05 3.47 2.90
CA ALA A 64 -7.91 4.92 3.02
C ALA A 64 -6.43 5.28 3.13
N MET A 65 -6.00 6.44 2.62
CA MET A 65 -4.61 6.90 2.79
C MET A 65 -4.21 7.02 4.26
N THR A 66 -5.19 7.26 5.14
CA THR A 66 -5.03 7.34 6.60
C THR A 66 -5.11 5.98 7.29
N SER A 67 -5.52 4.92 6.59
CA SER A 67 -5.58 3.58 7.15
C SER A 67 -4.17 3.09 7.55
N PRO A 68 -4.03 2.35 8.66
CA PRO A 68 -2.71 1.95 9.16
C PRO A 68 -1.82 1.25 8.11
N PRO A 69 -2.31 0.29 7.29
CA PRO A 69 -1.47 -0.35 6.28
C PRO A 69 -0.91 0.62 5.26
N MET A 70 -1.71 1.59 4.80
CA MET A 70 -1.28 2.61 3.84
C MET A 70 -0.26 3.58 4.44
N VAL A 71 -0.44 3.95 5.71
CA VAL A 71 0.55 4.75 6.45
C VAL A 71 1.87 3.99 6.56
N PHE A 72 1.84 2.70 6.89
CA PHE A 72 3.06 1.90 7.02
C PHE A 72 3.86 1.78 5.71
N LEU A 73 3.17 1.80 4.56
CA LEU A 73 3.83 1.85 3.25
C LEU A 73 4.57 3.17 2.97
N SER A 74 4.24 4.27 3.64
CA SER A 74 4.78 5.61 3.33
C SER A 74 5.94 6.06 4.23
N VAL A 75 6.06 5.54 5.46
CA VAL A 75 7.03 6.03 6.47
C VAL A 75 8.49 5.86 6.05
N CYS A 76 8.95 4.62 5.86
CA CYS A 76 10.33 4.33 5.45
C CYS A 76 10.45 3.00 4.72
N LYS A 77 11.62 2.72 4.11
CA LYS A 77 11.86 1.47 3.38
C LYS A 77 11.63 0.22 4.23
N ARG A 78 12.06 0.24 5.50
CA ARG A 78 11.91 -0.88 6.44
C ARG A 78 10.44 -1.15 6.76
N TRP A 79 9.68 -0.11 7.06
CA TRP A 79 8.25 -0.23 7.38
C TRP A 79 7.46 -0.75 6.20
N ARG A 80 7.74 -0.22 5.00
CA ARG A 80 7.14 -0.70 3.75
C ARG A 80 7.40 -2.19 3.53
N GLN A 81 8.64 -2.64 3.71
CA GLN A 81 9.00 -4.05 3.55
C GLN A 81 8.26 -4.96 4.55
N ILE A 82 8.13 -4.53 5.81
CA ILE A 82 7.40 -5.29 6.83
C ILE A 82 5.92 -5.33 6.49
N ALA A 83 5.32 -4.19 6.15
CA ALA A 83 3.92 -4.10 5.82
C ALA A 83 3.56 -4.99 4.62
N MET A 84 4.34 -4.93 3.53
CA MET A 84 4.12 -5.76 2.34
C MET A 84 4.30 -7.27 2.59
N ARG A 85 5.08 -7.66 3.61
CA ARG A 85 5.36 -9.08 3.94
C ARG A 85 4.50 -9.61 5.08
N THR A 86 3.52 -8.84 5.54
CA THR A 86 2.65 -9.24 6.66
C THR A 86 1.20 -9.31 6.16
N PRO A 87 0.77 -10.46 5.63
CA PRO A 87 -0.57 -10.64 5.07
C PRO A 87 -1.71 -10.27 6.02
N ALA A 88 -1.52 -10.49 7.32
CA ALA A 88 -2.52 -10.15 8.35
C ALA A 88 -2.92 -8.66 8.38
N LEU A 89 -2.04 -7.75 7.93
CA LEU A 89 -2.36 -6.31 7.85
C LEU A 89 -3.35 -5.97 6.74
N TRP A 90 -3.48 -6.87 5.75
CA TRP A 90 -4.31 -6.70 4.56
C TRP A 90 -5.56 -7.58 4.63
N SER A 91 -5.86 -8.14 5.80
CA SER A 91 -6.94 -9.12 6.03
C SER A 91 -8.35 -8.54 5.95
N THR A 92 -8.48 -7.22 6.04
CA THR A 92 -9.76 -6.51 5.97
C THR A 92 -9.76 -5.54 4.80
N LEU A 93 -10.83 -5.54 4.03
CA LEU A 93 -11.06 -4.64 2.90
C LEU A 93 -12.52 -4.13 2.99
N ASP A 94 -12.71 -2.81 3.08
CA ASP A 94 -14.00 -2.11 2.94
C ASP A 94 -13.90 -1.10 1.79
N ALA A 95 -14.19 -1.57 0.57
CA ALA A 95 -14.00 -0.81 -0.65
C ALA A 95 -15.33 -0.26 -1.21
N SER A 96 -15.33 1.03 -1.60
CA SER A 96 -16.32 1.63 -2.50
C SER A 96 -15.71 1.65 -3.90
N ILE A 97 -16.38 1.07 -4.89
CA ILE A 97 -15.90 1.03 -6.27
C ILE A 97 -16.62 2.11 -7.07
N GLU A 98 -15.94 3.23 -7.28
CA GLU A 98 -16.45 4.39 -8.03
C GLU A 98 -15.59 4.68 -9.27
N SER A 99 -14.39 4.11 -9.35
CA SER A 99 -13.42 4.32 -10.41
C SER A 99 -12.56 3.08 -10.68
N ILE A 100 -11.84 3.10 -11.81
CA ILE A 100 -10.85 2.06 -12.16
C ILE A 100 -9.68 2.04 -11.16
N ASP A 101 -9.31 3.20 -10.59
CA ASP A 101 -8.22 3.30 -9.62
C ASP A 101 -8.57 2.53 -8.33
N ASP A 102 -9.84 2.53 -7.92
CA ASP A 102 -10.30 1.76 -6.75
C ASP A 102 -10.14 0.25 -6.99
N VAL A 103 -10.44 -0.21 -8.20
CA VAL A 103 -10.23 -1.62 -8.59
C VAL A 103 -8.75 -1.98 -8.57
N PHE A 104 -7.88 -1.07 -8.99
CA PHE A 104 -6.43 -1.29 -8.95
C PHE A 104 -5.90 -1.39 -7.51
N GLU A 105 -6.33 -0.48 -6.63
CA GLU A 105 -5.94 -0.52 -5.21
C GLU A 105 -6.52 -1.75 -4.50
N MET A 106 -7.75 -2.14 -4.80
CA MET A 106 -8.31 -3.41 -4.34
C MET A 106 -7.48 -4.60 -4.80
N THR A 107 -7.12 -4.67 -6.09
CA THR A 107 -6.28 -5.74 -6.64
C THR A 107 -4.94 -5.83 -5.90
N ARG A 108 -4.33 -4.67 -5.63
CA ARG A 108 -3.08 -4.59 -4.87
C ARG A 108 -3.28 -5.08 -3.43
N TRP A 109 -4.38 -4.69 -2.79
CA TRP A 109 -4.73 -5.10 -1.43
C TRP A 109 -4.84 -6.61 -1.31
N LEU A 110 -5.61 -7.23 -2.21
CA LEU A 110 -5.84 -8.68 -2.25
C LEU A 110 -4.53 -9.46 -2.47
N LYS A 111 -3.65 -8.96 -3.35
CA LYS A 111 -2.31 -9.55 -3.55
C LYS A 111 -1.44 -9.54 -2.30
N LEU A 112 -1.56 -8.52 -1.46
CA LEU A 112 -0.78 -8.42 -0.21
C LEU A 112 -1.37 -9.28 0.90
N ALA A 113 -2.69 -9.52 0.88
CA ALA A 113 -3.36 -10.43 1.79
C ALA A 113 -3.08 -11.92 1.48
N ASP A 114 -2.74 -12.23 0.23
CA ASP A 114 -2.32 -13.57 -0.21
C ASP A 114 -3.32 -14.67 0.22
N GLN A 115 -2.88 -15.68 0.98
CA GLN A 115 -3.73 -16.76 1.48
C GLN A 115 -4.31 -16.51 2.88
N HIS A 116 -4.21 -15.29 3.40
CA HIS A 116 -4.73 -14.97 4.72
C HIS A 116 -6.27 -14.85 4.70
N PRO A 117 -6.98 -15.29 5.76
CA PRO A 117 -8.43 -15.15 5.84
C PRO A 117 -8.88 -13.69 5.65
N LEU A 118 -9.62 -13.44 4.56
CA LEU A 118 -10.07 -12.13 4.12
C LEU A 118 -11.49 -11.82 4.60
N SER A 119 -11.69 -10.64 5.17
CA SER A 119 -12.99 -10.05 5.44
C SER A 119 -13.22 -8.88 4.48
N ILE A 120 -14.16 -9.05 3.56
CA ILE A 120 -14.39 -8.12 2.45
C ILE A 120 -15.78 -7.51 2.58
N SER A 121 -15.85 -6.19 2.63
CA SER A 121 -17.06 -5.40 2.45
C SER A 121 -16.90 -4.64 1.13
N LEU A 122 -17.86 -4.79 0.23
CA LEU A 122 -17.83 -4.11 -1.05
C LEU A 122 -19.14 -3.37 -1.28
N ASP A 123 -18.99 -2.11 -1.68
CA ASP A 123 -20.06 -1.24 -2.13
C ASP A 123 -19.88 -1.00 -3.63
N THR A 124 -20.69 -1.68 -4.44
CA THR A 124 -20.65 -1.50 -5.90
C THR A 124 -21.52 -0.30 -6.24
N GLY A 125 -20.92 0.73 -6.85
CA GLY A 125 -21.66 1.86 -7.38
C GLY A 125 -22.65 1.50 -8.50
N LEU A 126 -23.24 2.51 -9.14
CA LEU A 126 -24.23 2.32 -10.21
C LEU A 126 -23.63 1.86 -11.55
N ASP A 127 -22.30 1.83 -11.67
CA ASP A 127 -21.59 1.40 -12.88
C ASP A 127 -21.42 -0.13 -12.90
N GLN A 128 -22.14 -0.78 -13.81
CA GLN A 128 -22.17 -2.22 -13.91
C GLN A 128 -20.87 -2.81 -14.45
N ASP A 129 -20.17 -2.10 -15.34
CA ASP A 129 -18.90 -2.58 -15.92
C ASP A 129 -17.78 -2.58 -14.86
N LEU A 130 -17.76 -1.55 -14.01
CA LEU A 130 -16.82 -1.49 -12.88
C LEU A 130 -17.14 -2.54 -11.80
N ALA A 131 -18.42 -2.77 -11.53
CA ALA A 131 -18.86 -3.79 -10.59
C ALA A 131 -18.45 -5.21 -11.06
N ASP A 132 -18.63 -5.51 -12.34
CA ASP A 132 -18.24 -6.78 -12.94
C ASP A 132 -16.72 -6.98 -12.87
N LEU A 133 -15.94 -5.95 -13.21
CA LEU A 133 -14.48 -6.00 -13.12
C LEU A 133 -13.99 -6.19 -11.67
N ALA A 134 -14.61 -5.49 -10.72
CA ALA A 134 -14.29 -5.66 -9.30
C ALA A 134 -14.62 -7.08 -8.82
N MET A 135 -15.74 -7.64 -9.27
CA MET A 135 -16.14 -9.00 -8.95
C MET A 135 -15.18 -10.04 -9.53
N ASP A 136 -14.70 -9.86 -10.76
CA ASP A 136 -13.71 -10.76 -11.37
C ASP A 136 -12.41 -10.83 -10.55
N VAL A 137 -11.90 -9.67 -10.13
CA VAL A 137 -10.70 -9.56 -9.28
C VAL A 137 -10.91 -10.25 -7.93
N LEU A 138 -12.10 -10.07 -7.36
CA LEU A 138 -12.50 -10.71 -6.12
C LEU A 138 -12.49 -12.24 -6.26
N LEU A 139 -13.15 -12.77 -7.29
CA LEU A 139 -13.28 -14.20 -7.54
C LEU A 139 -11.95 -14.90 -7.76
N GLU A 140 -10.92 -14.19 -8.24
CA GLU A 140 -9.54 -14.70 -8.33
C GLU A 140 -8.97 -15.12 -6.96
N HIS A 141 -9.41 -14.48 -5.87
CA HIS A 141 -8.91 -14.70 -4.51
C HIS A 141 -9.90 -15.49 -3.61
N GLN A 142 -10.90 -16.15 -4.21
CA GLN A 142 -12.03 -16.73 -3.47
C GLN A 142 -11.67 -17.77 -2.40
N SER A 143 -10.54 -18.47 -2.55
CA SER A 143 -10.10 -19.49 -1.59
C SER A 143 -9.67 -18.93 -0.23
N SER A 144 -9.35 -17.62 -0.17
CA SER A 144 -8.90 -16.94 1.04
C SER A 144 -10.06 -16.27 1.79
N TRP A 145 -11.28 -16.31 1.26
CA TRP A 145 -12.42 -15.59 1.81
C TRP A 145 -12.92 -16.20 3.13
N SER A 146 -13.03 -15.36 4.15
CA SER A 146 -13.57 -15.72 5.48
C SER A 146 -14.94 -15.09 5.72
N LYS A 147 -15.09 -13.81 5.34
CA LYS A 147 -16.35 -13.06 5.44
C LYS A 147 -16.50 -12.16 4.22
N ILE A 148 -17.70 -12.10 3.68
CA ILE A 148 -18.02 -11.25 2.53
C ILE A 148 -19.35 -10.57 2.77
N HIS A 149 -19.36 -9.25 2.62
CA HIS A 149 -20.53 -8.41 2.71
C HIS A 149 -20.63 -7.57 1.43
N ILE A 150 -21.53 -7.96 0.53
CA ILE A 150 -21.81 -7.20 -0.69
C ILE A 150 -23.01 -6.31 -0.41
N HIS A 151 -22.82 -5.01 -0.60
CA HIS A 151 -23.84 -4.00 -0.42
C HIS A 151 -24.31 -3.60 -1.83
N TRP A 152 -25.59 -3.79 -2.10
CA TRP A 152 -26.21 -3.49 -3.40
C TRP A 152 -27.41 -2.58 -3.18
N GLY A 153 -27.27 -1.29 -3.52
CA GLY A 153 -28.37 -0.32 -3.43
C GLY A 153 -27.90 1.11 -3.19
N PRO A 154 -28.77 2.11 -3.41
CA PRO A 154 -28.44 3.49 -3.13
C PRO A 154 -28.36 3.70 -1.60
N GLU A 155 -27.19 4.12 -1.15
CA GLU A 155 -26.84 4.63 0.20
C GLU A 155 -26.51 3.61 1.30
N ARG A 156 -25.28 3.76 1.82
CA ARG A 156 -24.90 3.34 3.18
C ARG A 156 -25.77 4.09 4.19
N TYR A 157 -26.70 3.38 4.82
CA TYR A 157 -27.28 3.83 6.09
C TYR A 157 -26.14 3.85 7.11
N SER A 158 -25.63 5.03 7.45
CA SER A 158 -24.71 5.19 8.58
C SER A 158 -25.54 4.99 9.86
N PRO A 159 -25.27 3.96 10.69
CA PRO A 159 -25.87 3.91 12.00
C PRO A 159 -25.24 5.05 12.79
N THR A 160 -26.03 6.09 13.05
CA THR A 160 -25.64 7.18 13.92
C THR A 160 -25.40 6.61 15.31
N THR A 161 -24.13 6.41 15.67
CA THR A 161 -23.75 5.97 17.01
C THR A 161 -23.95 7.14 17.98
N ARG A 162 -25.04 7.01 18.75
CA ARG A 162 -25.40 7.56 20.07
C ARG A 162 -24.60 8.73 20.66
#